data_AF-A0AA39JE07-F1
#
_entry.id   AF-A0AA39JE07-F1
#
_cell.length_a   1.000
_cell.length_b   1.000
_cell.length_c   1.000
_cell.angle_alpha   90.00
_cell.angle_beta   90.00
_cell.angle_gamma   90.00
#
_symmetry.space_group_name_H-M   'P 1'
#
loop_
_entity.id
_entity.type
_entity.pdbx_description
1 polymer ?
#
loop_
_entity_poly.entity_id
_entity_poly.type
_entity_poly.pdbx_seq_one_letter_code
_entity_poly.pdbx_strand_id
1 'polypeptide(L)' 'TRNVFLEEQVAIFLYMCVTGLSVRHVGERFQRSNETIAKYFKLIVTALSSPPFYT' A
#
# COMPACT_ATOMS: atom_id res chain seq x y z
N THR A 1 14.81 7.38 -4.71
CA THR A 1 13.64 6.64 -4.19
C THR A 1 13.54 5.34 -4.95
N ARG A 2 13.81 4.19 -4.34
CA ARG A 2 13.69 2.88 -5.01
C ARG A 2 12.22 2.69 -5.37
N ASN A 3 11.88 2.60 -6.65
CA ASN A 3 10.51 2.32 -7.08
C ASN A 3 10.11 0.96 -6.52
N VAL A 4 9.03 0.93 -5.75
CA VAL A 4 8.45 -0.30 -5.20
C VAL A 4 7.69 -1.00 -6.33
N PHE A 5 7.95 -2.29 -6.52
CA PHE A 5 7.26 -3.11 -7.52
C PHE A 5 5.75 -3.15 -7.24
N LEU A 6 4.94 -3.28 -8.28
CA LEU A 6 3.47 -3.26 -8.16
C LEU A 6 2.98 -4.34 -7.18
N GLU A 7 3.59 -5.51 -7.21
CA GLU A 7 3.30 -6.63 -6.30
C GLU A 7 3.51 -6.24 -4.84
N GLU A 8 4.59 -5.51 -4.54
CA GLU A 8 4.87 -5.04 -3.18
C GLU A 8 3.88 -3.94 -2.76
N GLN A 9 3.43 -3.07 -3.69
CA GLN A 9 2.39 -2.08 -3.40
C GLN A 9 1.06 -2.73 -3.05
N VAL A 10 0.65 -3.74 -3.83
CA VAL A 10 -0.58 -4.52 -3.59
C VAL A 10 -0.46 -5.32 -2.30
N ALA A 11 0.72 -5.91 -2.01
CA ALA A 11 0.97 -6.62 -0.76
C ALA A 11 0.85 -5.71 0.46
N ILE A 12 1.40 -4.48 0.40
CA ILE A 12 1.24 -3.47 1.46
C ILE A 12 -0.25 -3.17 1.69
N PHE A 13 -1.00 -2.92 0.62
CA PHE A 13 -2.43 -2.61 0.71
C PHE A 13 -3.22 -3.76 1.35
N LEU A 14 -3.10 -4.98 0.82
CA LEU A 14 -3.82 -6.15 1.33
C LEU A 14 -3.43 -6.46 2.78
N TYR A 15 -2.14 -6.36 3.11
CA TYR A 15 -1.66 -6.59 4.47
C TYR A 15 -2.26 -5.59 5.46
N MET A 16 -2.33 -4.30 5.10
CA MET A 16 -2.98 -3.28 5.93
C MET A 16 -4.48 -3.53 6.09
N CYS A 17 -5.19 -3.91 5.02
CA CYS A 17 -6.62 -4.22 5.07
C CYS A 17 -6.93 -5.43 5.94
N VAL A 18 -6.11 -6.49 5.89
CA VAL A 18 -6.34 -7.73 6.64
C VAL A 18 -5.95 -7.59 8.11
N THR A 19 -4.86 -6.87 8.40
CA THR A 19 -4.30 -6.82 9.76
C THR A 19 -4.74 -5.61 10.57
N GLY A 20 -5.20 -4.53 9.92
CA GLY A 20 -5.56 -3.27 10.59
C GLY A 20 -4.39 -2.59 11.30
N LEU A 21 -3.14 -2.99 11.00
CA LEU A 21 -1.96 -2.45 11.65
C LEU A 21 -1.67 -1.01 11.25
N SER A 22 -1.07 -0.25 12.17
CA SER A 22 -0.62 1.11 11.87
C SER A 22 0.52 1.12 10.86
N VAL A 23 0.63 2.24 10.14
CA VAL A 23 1.68 2.49 9.13
C VAL A 23 3.09 2.20 9.65
N ARG A 24 3.35 2.46 10.95
CA ARG A 24 4.64 2.19 11.59
C ARG A 24 5.00 0.70 11.58
N HIS A 25 4.09 -0.15 12.04
CA HIS A 25 4.32 -1.60 12.08
C HIS A 25 4.44 -2.19 10.67
N VAL A 26 3.65 -1.67 9.72
CA VAL A 26 3.73 -2.09 8.32
C VAL A 26 5.06 -1.65 7.70
N GLY A 27 5.53 -0.43 8.01
CA GLY A 27 6.84 0.07 7.60
C GLY A 27 7.99 -0.79 8.11
N GLU A 28 7.93 -1.21 9.37
CA GLU A 28 8.88 -2.16 9.97
C GLU A 28 8.84 -3.51 9.26
N ARG A 29 7.66 -4.04 8.94
CA ARG A 29 7.51 -5.34 8.24
C ARG A 29 8.08 -5.33 6.82
N PHE A 30 7.80 -4.28 6.05
CA PHE A 30 8.20 -4.17 4.65
C PHE A 30 9.55 -3.47 4.46
N GLN A 31 10.19 -3.03 5.55
CA GLN A 31 11.45 -2.27 5.53
C GLN A 31 11.34 -1.04 4.63
N ARG A 32 10.27 -0.26 4.83
CA ARG A 32 9.99 1.00 4.11
C ARG A 32 9.63 2.11 5.07
N SER A 33 9.85 3.35 4.62
CA SER A 33 9.45 4.52 5.40
C SER A 33 7.92 4.60 5.52
N ASN A 34 7.45 5.20 6.61
CA ASN A 34 6.01 5.42 6.83
C ASN A 34 5.36 6.19 5.67
N GLU A 35 6.09 7.15 5.09
CA GLU A 35 5.67 7.92 3.91
C GLU A 35 5.45 7.03 2.69
N THR A 36 6.35 6.06 2.48
CA THR A 36 6.28 5.09 1.38
C THR A 36 5.06 4.19 1.54
N ILE A 37 4.84 3.64 2.74
CA ILE A 37 3.67 2.82 3.06
C ILE A 37 2.37 3.60 2.82
N ALA A 38 2.26 4.81 3.38
CA ALA A 38 1.08 5.65 3.24
C ALA A 38 0.81 6.04 1.78
N LYS A 39 1.87 6.33 1.01
CA LYS A 39 1.77 6.65 -0.42
C LYS A 39 1.17 5.49 -1.20
N TYR A 40 1.68 4.27 -1.03
CA TYR A 40 1.20 3.12 -1.81
C TYR A 40 -0.17 2.64 -1.38
N PHE A 41 -0.48 2.69 -0.09
CA PHE A 41 -1.84 2.45 0.37
C PHE A 41 -2.85 3.36 -0.33
N LYS A 42 -2.59 4.68 -0.36
CA LYS A 42 -3.45 5.65 -1.05
C LYS A 42 -3.52 5.40 -2.56
N LEU A 43 -2.38 5.09 -3.19
CA LEU A 43 -2.33 4.83 -4.63
C LEU A 43 -3.24 3.65 -5.01
N ILE A 44 -3.15 2.55 -4.27
CA ILE A 44 -3.99 1.37 -4.52
C ILE A 44 -5.46 1.69 -4.22
N VAL A 45 -5.78 2.38 -3.12
CA VAL A 45 -7.17 2.80 -2.82
C VAL A 45 -7.75 3.64 -3.96
N THR A 46 -7.01 4.63 -4.46
CA THR A 46 -7.47 5.48 -5.58
C THR A 46 -7.66 4.66 -6.85
N ALA A 47 -6.73 3.75 -7.15
CA ALA A 47 -6.82 2.90 -8.34
C ALA A 47 -8.07 1.99 -8.28
N LEU A 48 -8.31 1.35 -7.13
CA LEU A 48 -9.46 0.47 -6.92
C LEU A 48 -10.78 1.25 -6.85
N SER A 49 -10.77 2.50 -6.37
CA SER A 49 -11.98 3.34 -6.30
C SER A 49 -12.32 4.00 -7.65
N SER A 50 -11.44 3.87 -8.64
CA SER A 50 -11.60 4.53 -9.93
C SER A 50 -12.63 3.79 -10.80
N PRO A 51 -13.54 4.49 -11.50
CA PRO A 51 -14.52 3.84 -12.38
C PRO A 51 -13.95 2.82 -13.39
N PRO A 52 -12.79 3.05 -14.04
CA PRO A 52 -12.18 2.09 -14.96
C PRO A 52 -11.75 0.76 -14.34
N PHE A 53 -11.76 0.62 -13.00
CA PHE A 53 -11.42 -0.65 -12.36
C PHE A 53 -12.58 -1.66 -12.41
N TYR A 54 -13.83 -1.16 -12.46
CA TYR A 54 -15.04 -1.98 -12.40
C TYR A 54 -15.85 -2.00 -13.70
N THR A 55 -15.35 -1.35 -14.75
CA THR A 55 -16.01 -1.22 -16.06
C THR A 55 -15.15 -1.88 -17.12
#